data_AF-X1LCC7-F1
#
_entry.id   AF-X1LCC7-F1
#
_cell.length_a   1.000
_cell.length_b   1.000
_cell.length_c   1.000
_cell.angle_alpha   90.00
_cell.angle_beta   90.00
_cell.angle_gamma   90.00
#
_symmetry.space_group_name_H-M   'P 1'
#
loop_
_entity.id
_entity.type
_entity.pdbx_description
1 polymer ?
#
loop_
_entity_poly.entity_id
_entity_poly.type
_entity_poly.pdbx_seq_one_letter_code
_entity_poly.pdbx_strand_id
1 'polypeptide(L)' 'IREIRKPVIALLHGYCLGAGFELALACDFRLAADNLEIGDHRNIHILILP' A
#
# COMPACT_ATOMS: atom_id res chain seq x y z
N ILE A 1 -3.78 10.76 -7.11
CA ILE A 1 -3.82 10.90 -5.64
C ILE A 1 -2.71 11.82 -5.11
N ARG A 2 -1.52 11.80 -5.71
CA ARG A 2 -0.36 12.63 -5.32
C ARG A 2 -0.55 14.16 -5.37
N GLU A 3 -1.60 14.66 -6.04
CA GLU A 3 -1.89 16.10 -6.13
C GLU A 3 -2.89 16.59 -5.07
N ILE A 4 -3.38 15.69 -4.21
CA ILE A 4 -4.31 16.06 -3.15
C ILE A 4 -3.54 16.84 -2.07
N ARG A 5 -4.01 18.06 -1.76
CA ARG A 5 -3.38 18.94 -0.75
C ARG A 5 -3.58 18.49 0.71
N LYS A 6 -4.32 17.41 0.93
CA LYS A 6 -4.56 16.80 2.24
C LYS A 6 -3.83 15.46 2.29
N PRO A 7 -3.27 15.07 3.44
CA PRO A 7 -2.60 13.77 3.56
C PRO A 7 -3.57 12.63 3.27
N VAL A 8 -3.11 11.67 2.48
CA VAL A 8 -3.85 10.47 2.09
C VAL A 8 -3.23 9.26 2.78
N ILE A 9 -4.07 8.53 3.51
CA ILE A 9 -3.65 7.38 4.30
C ILE A 9 -4.27 6.13 3.67
N ALA A 10 -3.43 5.15 3.33
CA ALA A 10 -3.87 3.83 2.90
C ALA A 10 -3.91 2.87 4.09
N LEU A 11 -5.08 2.30 4.37
CA LEU A 11 -5.25 1.21 5.34
C LEU A 11 -5.32 -0.11 4.58
N LEU A 12 -4.38 -1.01 4.87
CA LEU A 12 -4.16 -2.24 4.14
C LEU A 12 -4.42 -3.44 5.04
N HIS A 13 -5.24 -4.39 4.59
CA HIS A 13 -5.61 -5.58 5.34
C HIS A 13 -5.80 -6.78 4.38
N GLY A 14 -5.40 -7.97 4.81
CA GLY A 14 -5.49 -9.17 3.98
C GLY A 14 -4.53 -9.10 2.78
N TYR A 15 -5.05 -9.03 1.55
CA TYR A 15 -4.22 -9.03 0.34
C TYR A 15 -4.24 -7.66 -0.34
N CYS A 16 -3.06 -7.09 -0.60
CA CYS A 16 -2.90 -5.89 -1.41
C CYS A 16 -1.91 -6.18 -2.54
N LEU A 17 -2.45 -6.53 -3.72
CA LEU A 17 -1.69 -7.04 -4.86
C LEU A 17 -1.92 -6.21 -6.13
N GLY A 18 -0.91 -6.15 -7.00
CA GLY A 18 -1.00 -5.52 -8.32
C GLY A 18 -1.33 -4.03 -8.24
N ALA A 19 -2.33 -3.56 -9.03
CA ALA A 19 -2.68 -2.15 -9.09
C ALA A 19 -3.15 -1.54 -7.74
N GLY A 20 -3.69 -2.36 -6.84
CA GLY A 20 -4.05 -1.91 -5.49
C GLY A 20 -2.82 -1.54 -4.65
N PHE A 21 -1.71 -2.26 -4.84
CA PHE A 21 -0.43 -1.97 -4.20
C PHE A 21 0.21 -0.70 -4.79
N GLU A 22 0.18 -0.55 -6.12
CA GLU A 22 0.65 0.67 -6.80
C GLU A 22 -0.12 1.93 -6.33
N LEU A 23 -1.42 1.81 -6.07
CA LEU A 23 -2.21 2.90 -5.50
C LEU A 23 -1.80 3.21 -4.05
N ALA A 24 -1.54 2.20 -3.24
CA ALA A 24 -1.06 2.38 -1.87
C ALA A 24 0.32 3.05 -1.83
N LEU A 25 1.19 2.76 -2.80
CA LEU A 25 2.49 3.44 -2.97
C LEU A 25 2.35 4.92 -3.34
N ALA A 26 1.23 5.31 -3.95
CA ALA A 26 0.98 6.70 -4.30
C ALA A 26 0.43 7.54 -3.12
N CYS A 27 0.09 6.92 -2.00
CA CYS A 27 -0.38 7.58 -0.77
C CYS A 27 0.78 8.08 0.10
N ASP A 28 0.50 9.04 0.99
CA ASP A 28 1.49 9.65 1.88
C ASP A 28 1.87 8.77 3.06
N PHE A 29 0.92 7.96 3.54
CA PHE A 29 1.13 7.02 4.63
C PHE A 29 0.46 5.68 4.34
N ARG A 30 1.06 4.60 4.81
CA ARG A 30 0.49 3.25 4.76
C ARG A 30 0.42 2.64 6.17
N LEU A 31 -0.75 2.15 6.52
CA LEU A 31 -1.00 1.39 7.75
C LEU A 31 -1.34 -0.05 7.37
N ALA A 32 -0.52 -0.99 7.83
CA ALA A 32 -0.67 -2.41 7.54
C ALA A 32 -1.25 -3.13 8.76
N ALA A 33 -2.27 -3.96 8.53
CA ALA A 33 -2.71 -4.95 9.49
C ALA A 33 -1.70 -6.11 9.57
N ASP A 34 -1.66 -6.81 10.72
CA ASP A 34 -0.72 -7.92 10.96
C ASP A 34 -0.85 -9.07 9.94
N ASN A 35 -2.03 -9.20 9.32
CA ASN A 35 -2.32 -10.21 8.30
C ASN A 35 -2.14 -9.71 6.86
N LEU A 36 -1.46 -8.57 6.67
CA LEU A 36 -1.27 -8.01 5.33
C LEU A 36 -0.20 -8.80 4.55
N GLU A 37 -0.62 -9.30 3.39
CA GLU A 37 0.25 -9.82 2.35
C GLU A 37 0.27 -8.85 1.16
N ILE A 38 1.48 -8.41 0.78
CA ILE A 38 1.72 -7.44 -0.30
C ILE A 38 2.67 -8.01 -1.35
N GLY A 39 2.41 -7.68 -2.62
CA GLY A 39 3.24 -8.15 -3.73
C GLY A 39 2.75 -7.71 -5.11
N ASP A 40 3.66 -7.79 -6.09
CA ASP A 40 3.35 -7.73 -7.53
C ASP A 40 3.31 -9.17 -8.09
N HIS A 41 2.85 -9.34 -9.33
CA HIS A 41 2.89 -10.58 -10.11
C HIS A 41 4.29 -11.24 -10.18
N ARG A 42 5.36 -10.50 -9.81
CA ARG A 42 6.76 -10.92 -9.89
C ARG A 42 7.42 -11.18 -8.53
N ASN A 43 6.90 -10.66 -7.41
CA ASN A 43 7.51 -10.82 -6.09
C ASN A 43 6.57 -10.39 -4.95
N ILE A 44 6.58 -11.16 -3.85
CA ILE A 44 5.96 -10.80 -2.57
C ILE A 44 7.04 -10.06 -1.76
N HIS A 45 6.85 -8.76 -1.53
CA HIS A 45 7.75 -7.95 -0.73
C HIS A 45 6.99 -7.42 0.48
N ILE A 46 7.39 -7.79 1.70
CA ILE A 46 6.98 -7.11 2.93
C ILE A 46 7.69 -5.74 2.93
N LEU A 47 7.11 -4.77 2.23
CA LEU A 47 7.60 -3.39 2.18
C LEU A 47 6.85 -2.58 3.24
N ILE A 48 7.44 -2.49 4.44
CA ILE A 48 6.99 -1.56 5.48
C ILE A 48 7.82 -0.29 5.32
N LEU A 49 7.34 0.65 4.49
CA LEU A 49 7.89 2.00 4.38
C LEU A 49 6.75 3.01 4.50
N PRO A 50 6.96 4.14 5.21
CA PRO A 50 5.97 5.22 5.33
C PRO A 50 5.54 5.77 3.97
#